data_AF-Q8I7H8-F1
#
_entry.id   AF-Q8I7H8-F1
#
_cell.length_a   1.000
_cell.length_b   1.000
_cell.length_c   1.000
_cell.angle_alpha   90.00
_cell.angle_beta   90.00
_cell.angle_gamma   90.00
#
_symmetry.space_group_name_H-M   'P 1'
#
loop_
_entity.id
_entity.type
_entity.pdbx_description
1 polymer ?
#
loop_
_entity_poly.entity_id
_entity_poly.type
_entity_poly.pdbx_seq_one_letter_code
_entity_poly.pdbx_strand_id
1 'polypeptide(L)'
;MIHRLLLFFSIVLVSVCADNMTWSEKQEYCRIGSNDLNTCETCVGKGSNCFWCGGKTKRCMPFDWYYPDCNIKHVKYNVCWVSTSAAAIVIAICAGIIAVILIACFCYCCCKCKEYNRIHKKAKAQKWNEKRMTAQQEMDERHSVRSDQRKAELEAYRMKYNIPAKGDDGKV
;
A
#
# COMPACT_ATOMS: atom_id res chain seq x y z
N MET A 1 3.14 6.69 -1.94
CA MET A 1 2.33 6.50 -0.71
C MET A 1 2.45 5.09 -0.14
N ILE A 2 2.21 4.02 -0.92
CA ILE A 2 2.30 2.61 -0.46
C ILE A 2 3.64 2.32 0.25
N HIS A 3 4.76 2.70 -0.35
CA HIS A 3 6.09 2.51 0.27
C HIS A 3 6.24 3.25 1.60
N ARG A 4 5.62 4.43 1.76
CA ARG A 4 5.66 5.16 3.05
C ARG A 4 4.84 4.40 4.10
N LEU A 5 3.65 3.91 3.75
CA LEU A 5 2.80 3.10 4.64
C LEU A 5 3.50 1.80 5.07
N LEU A 6 4.13 1.09 4.12
CA LEU A 6 4.89 -0.13 4.42
C LEU A 6 6.08 0.15 5.36
N LEU A 7 6.80 1.26 5.14
CA LEU A 7 7.86 1.68 6.05
C LEU A 7 7.33 1.98 7.45
N PHE A 8 6.19 2.68 7.58
CA PHE A 8 5.55 2.89 8.88
C PHE A 8 5.18 1.57 9.55
N PHE A 9 4.56 0.63 8.82
CA PHE A 9 4.26 -0.71 9.37
C PHE A 9 5.51 -1.47 9.80
N SER A 10 6.60 -1.43 9.03
CA SER A 10 7.86 -2.10 9.41
C SER A 10 8.51 -1.47 10.63
N ILE A 11 8.48 -0.14 10.77
CA ILE A 11 9.04 0.56 11.93
C ILE A 11 8.26 0.18 13.20
N VAL A 12 6.93 0.14 13.12
CA VAL A 12 6.07 -0.29 14.23
C VAL A 12 6.37 -1.73 14.64
N LEU A 13 6.56 -2.65 13.68
CA LEU A 13 6.92 -4.05 13.98
C LEU A 13 8.28 -4.18 14.67
N VAL A 14 9.29 -3.42 14.25
CA VAL A 14 10.64 -3.45 14.85
C VAL A 14 10.65 -2.84 16.26
N SER A 15 9.79 -1.87 16.56
CA SER A 15 9.72 -1.30 17.92
C SER A 15 9.12 -2.26 18.96
N VAL A 16 8.32 -3.26 18.54
CA VAL A 16 7.65 -4.17 19.49
C VAL A 16 8.60 -5.22 20.08
N CYS A 17 9.78 -5.45 19.50
CA CYS A 17 10.69 -6.52 19.93
C CYS A 17 11.80 -6.11 20.92
N ALA A 18 11.78 -4.90 21.47
CA ALA A 18 12.73 -4.47 22.51
C ALA A 18 12.05 -4.46 23.89
N ASP A 19 12.27 -5.52 24.67
CA ASP A 19 12.34 -5.58 26.16
C ASP A 19 11.89 -6.96 26.67
N ASN A 20 12.85 -7.84 26.95
CA ASN A 20 12.60 -9.16 27.55
C ASN A 20 13.12 -9.19 29.00
N MET A 21 12.29 -8.77 29.96
CA MET A 21 12.51 -9.10 31.38
C MET A 21 11.98 -10.51 31.68
N THR A 22 12.70 -11.30 32.48
CA THR A 22 12.31 -12.68 32.80
C THR A 22 11.11 -12.71 33.77
N TRP A 23 10.36 -13.82 33.76
CA TRP A 23 9.11 -13.94 34.53
C TRP A 23 9.33 -13.90 36.06
N SER A 24 10.40 -14.52 36.56
CA SER A 24 10.74 -14.51 37.99
C SER A 24 11.10 -13.11 38.49
N GLU A 25 11.82 -12.32 37.69
CA GLU A 25 12.15 -10.93 38.02
C GLU A 25 10.89 -10.07 38.09
N LYS A 26 9.95 -10.28 37.17
CA LYS A 26 8.63 -9.62 37.19
C LYS A 26 7.83 -9.95 38.45
N GLN A 27 7.82 -11.21 38.87
CA GLN A 27 7.09 -11.63 40.08
C GLN A 27 7.58 -10.90 41.33
N GLU A 28 8.88 -10.88 41.57
CA GLU A 28 9.44 -10.22 42.75
C GLU A 28 9.24 -8.70 42.68
N TYR A 29 9.40 -8.12 41.49
CA TYR A 29 9.15 -6.68 41.28
C TYR A 29 7.71 -6.28 41.63
N CYS A 30 6.72 -7.06 41.20
CA CYS A 30 5.31 -6.74 41.40
C CYS A 30 4.78 -7.11 42.79
N ARG A 31 5.50 -7.91 43.58
CA ARG A 31 5.07 -8.33 44.93
C ARG A 31 4.90 -7.13 45.86
N ILE A 32 3.71 -6.93 46.40
CA ILE A 32 3.46 -5.89 47.41
C ILE A 32 3.89 -6.43 48.77
N GLY A 33 4.76 -5.71 49.47
CA GLY A 33 5.22 -6.10 50.80
C GLY A 33 4.12 -5.99 51.85
N SER A 34 4.25 -6.67 52.99
CA SER A 34 3.27 -6.59 54.09
C SER A 34 3.11 -5.20 54.70
N ASN A 35 4.10 -4.33 54.50
CA ASN A 35 4.12 -2.96 55.03
C ASN A 35 3.33 -1.98 54.14
N ASP A 36 3.10 -2.32 52.87
CA ASP A 36 2.38 -1.48 51.92
C ASP A 36 0.90 -1.83 51.91
N LEU A 37 0.03 -0.84 51.68
CA LEU A 37 -1.38 -1.12 51.48
C LEU A 37 -1.55 -1.87 50.15
N ASN A 38 -2.17 -3.04 50.23
CA ASN A 38 -2.53 -3.85 49.06
C ASN A 38 -3.70 -3.19 48.31
N THR A 39 -3.39 -2.12 47.58
CA THR A 39 -4.33 -1.35 46.77
C THR A 39 -3.95 -1.36 45.29
N CYS A 40 -4.95 -1.06 44.48
CA CYS A 40 -4.80 -0.89 43.04
C CYS A 40 -3.78 0.19 42.69
N GLU A 41 -3.79 1.33 43.39
CA GLU A 41 -2.89 2.46 43.14
C GLU A 41 -1.43 2.09 43.43
N THR A 42 -1.18 1.38 44.53
CA THR A 42 0.16 0.88 44.89
C THR A 42 0.71 -0.10 43.85
N CYS A 43 -0.14 -1.01 43.35
CA CYS A 43 0.26 -1.98 42.33
C CYS A 43 0.57 -1.31 40.99
N VAL A 44 -0.34 -0.43 40.56
CA VAL A 44 -0.25 0.26 39.29
C VAL A 44 0.89 1.28 39.27
N GLY A 45 1.24 1.87 40.41
CA GLY A 45 2.36 2.78 40.57
C GLY A 45 3.73 2.15 40.28
N LYS A 46 3.84 0.82 40.33
CA LYS A 46 5.06 0.08 39.92
C LYS A 46 5.25 0.07 38.39
N GLY A 47 4.31 0.61 37.61
CA GLY A 47 4.45 0.77 36.17
C GLY A 47 3.89 -0.39 35.35
N SER A 48 4.37 -0.50 34.11
CA SER A 48 3.82 -1.35 33.03
C SER A 48 4.09 -2.85 33.17
N ASN A 49 4.90 -3.27 34.14
CA ASN A 49 5.20 -4.70 34.34
C ASN A 49 4.18 -5.41 35.24
N CYS A 50 3.29 -4.67 35.90
CA CYS A 50 2.38 -5.19 36.91
C CYS A 50 0.92 -4.87 36.58
N PHE A 51 0.01 -5.74 37.02
CA PHE A 51 -1.43 -5.50 36.93
C PHE A 51 -2.14 -5.85 38.24
N TRP A 52 -3.25 -5.15 38.49
CA TRP A 52 -4.09 -5.35 39.66
C TRP A 52 -5.31 -6.21 39.31
N CYS A 53 -5.56 -7.26 40.10
CA CYS A 53 -6.76 -8.06 39.98
C CYS A 53 -7.81 -7.63 41.03
N GLY A 54 -8.79 -6.82 40.62
CA GLY A 54 -9.86 -6.32 41.49
C GLY A 54 -11.00 -7.30 41.79
N GLY A 55 -10.88 -8.55 41.33
CA GLY A 55 -11.88 -9.61 41.55
C GLY A 55 -11.82 -10.20 42.95
N LYS A 56 -12.03 -11.51 43.06
CA LYS A 56 -12.09 -12.22 44.36
C LYS A 56 -10.77 -12.16 45.13
N THR A 57 -9.63 -12.20 44.44
CA THR A 57 -8.32 -12.40 45.09
C THR A 57 -7.60 -11.10 45.49
N LYS A 58 -8.01 -9.92 44.99
CA LYS A 58 -7.42 -8.60 45.29
C LYS A 58 -5.88 -8.64 45.45
N ARG A 59 -5.16 -8.96 44.37
CA ARG A 59 -3.70 -9.13 44.38
C ARG A 59 -3.05 -8.45 43.18
N CYS A 60 -1.80 -8.02 43.36
CA CYS A 60 -0.94 -7.51 42.30
C CYS A 60 -0.15 -8.67 41.68
N MET A 61 -0.14 -8.78 40.36
CA MET A 61 0.51 -9.87 39.62
C MET A 61 1.31 -9.31 38.44
N PRO A 62 2.39 -9.99 38.03
CA PRO A 62 3.18 -9.57 36.87
C PRO A 62 2.42 -9.80 35.56
N PHE A 63 2.59 -8.89 34.61
CA PHE A 63 2.01 -9.02 33.28
C PHE A 63 2.67 -10.16 32.49
N ASP A 64 1.82 -11.03 31.96
CA ASP A 64 2.17 -12.11 31.04
C ASP A 64 1.17 -12.12 29.87
N TRP A 65 1.36 -13.00 28.88
CA TRP A 65 0.43 -13.13 27.74
C TRP A 65 -1.00 -13.53 28.17
N TYR A 66 -1.18 -14.00 29.40
CA TYR A 66 -2.45 -14.42 30.01
C TYR A 66 -2.59 -13.90 31.45
N TYR A 67 -3.82 -13.88 31.96
CA TYR A 67 -4.13 -13.47 33.34
C TYR A 67 -4.46 -14.70 34.20
N PRO A 68 -3.49 -15.29 34.93
CA PRO A 68 -3.76 -16.43 35.79
C PRO A 68 -4.77 -16.04 36.88
N ASP A 69 -5.83 -16.85 37.03
CA ASP A 69 -6.89 -16.75 38.05
C ASP A 69 -7.67 -15.43 38.16
N CYS A 70 -7.51 -14.51 37.21
CA CYS A 70 -8.24 -13.25 37.21
C CYS A 70 -9.17 -13.15 36.01
N ASN A 71 -10.44 -12.85 36.25
CA ASN A 71 -11.35 -12.54 35.17
C ASN A 71 -10.92 -11.20 34.53
N ILE A 72 -10.73 -11.21 33.22
CA ILE A 72 -10.33 -10.06 32.39
C ILE A 72 -11.15 -8.79 32.64
N LYS A 73 -12.41 -8.92 33.09
CA LYS A 73 -13.29 -7.79 33.41
C LYS A 73 -12.81 -6.96 34.61
N HIS A 74 -12.07 -7.57 35.53
CA HIS A 74 -11.61 -6.95 36.77
C HIS A 74 -10.10 -6.67 36.78
N VAL A 75 -9.41 -6.94 35.68
CA VAL A 75 -8.00 -6.60 35.52
C VAL A 75 -7.87 -5.10 35.28
N LYS A 76 -6.93 -4.48 36.00
CA LYS A 76 -6.58 -3.06 35.91
C LYS A 76 -5.08 -2.94 35.63
N TYR A 77 -4.74 -2.14 34.63
CA TYR A 77 -3.37 -1.95 34.15
C TYR A 77 -3.12 -0.46 33.92
N ASN A 78 -2.00 0.07 34.44
CA ASN A 78 -1.56 1.48 34.35
C ASN A 78 -2.50 2.53 34.97
N VAL A 79 -3.82 2.32 34.96
CA VAL A 79 -4.80 3.16 35.63
C VAL A 79 -5.85 2.30 36.32
N CYS A 80 -6.26 2.70 37.53
CA CYS A 80 -7.18 1.90 38.32
C CYS A 80 -8.66 2.03 37.88
N TRP A 81 -9.02 3.17 37.30
CA TRP A 81 -10.40 3.49 37.01
C TRP A 81 -10.94 2.69 35.80
N VAL A 82 -10.14 2.47 34.75
CA VAL A 82 -10.57 1.74 33.54
C VAL A 82 -10.32 0.24 33.65
N SER A 83 -11.24 -0.61 33.19
CA SER A 83 -10.97 -2.05 33.06
C SER A 83 -10.23 -2.37 31.77
N THR A 84 -9.33 -3.34 31.82
CA THR A 84 -8.56 -3.78 30.64
C THR A 84 -9.46 -4.29 29.52
N SER A 85 -10.58 -4.95 29.86
CA SER A 85 -11.56 -5.41 28.86
C SER A 85 -12.21 -4.25 28.10
N ALA A 86 -12.54 -3.14 28.77
CA ALA A 86 -13.12 -1.97 28.12
C ALA A 86 -12.08 -1.28 27.23
N ALA A 87 -10.85 -1.11 27.72
CA ALA A 87 -9.75 -0.56 26.94
C ALA A 87 -9.44 -1.39 25.68
N ALA A 88 -9.42 -2.72 25.80
CA ALA A 88 -9.19 -3.62 24.68
C ALA A 88 -10.25 -3.48 23.57
N ILE A 89 -11.53 -3.33 23.95
CA ILE A 89 -12.61 -3.10 22.99
C ILE A 89 -12.39 -1.78 22.23
N VAL A 90 -12.05 -0.70 22.94
CA VAL A 90 -11.78 0.60 22.33
C VAL A 90 -10.59 0.51 21.37
N ILE A 91 -9.49 -0.13 21.78
CA ILE A 91 -8.32 -0.34 20.93
C ILE A 91 -8.69 -1.14 19.67
N ALA A 92 -9.49 -2.19 19.82
CA ALA A 92 -9.94 -3.01 18.69
C ALA A 92 -10.79 -2.20 17.70
N ILE A 93 -11.70 -1.35 18.19
CA ILE A 93 -12.51 -0.45 17.36
C ILE A 93 -11.62 0.56 16.64
N CYS A 94 -10.70 1.22 17.36
CA CYS A 94 -9.76 2.18 16.77
C CYS A 94 -8.88 1.51 15.70
N ALA A 95 -8.31 0.35 15.98
CA ALA A 95 -7.52 -0.43 15.03
C ALA A 95 -8.36 -0.83 13.80
N GLY A 96 -9.61 -1.25 14.01
CA GLY A 96 -10.56 -1.56 12.94
C GLY A 96 -10.86 -0.36 12.04
N ILE A 97 -11.14 0.81 12.62
CA ILE A 97 -11.38 2.05 11.87
C ILE A 97 -10.13 2.44 11.07
N ILE A 98 -8.95 2.40 11.69
CA ILE A 98 -7.67 2.69 11.00
C ILE A 98 -7.47 1.72 9.84
N ALA A 99 -7.71 0.42 10.04
CA ALA A 99 -7.60 -0.58 9.00
C ALA A 99 -8.57 -0.32 7.84
N VAL A 100 -9.84 0.02 8.12
CA VAL A 100 -10.82 0.37 7.08
C VAL A 100 -10.40 1.60 6.29
N ILE A 101 -9.90 2.65 6.95
CA ILE A 101 -9.39 3.85 6.27
C ILE A 101 -8.22 3.49 5.36
N LEU A 102 -7.29 2.66 5.84
CA LEU A 102 -6.14 2.23 5.05
C LEU A 102 -6.54 1.37 3.86
N ILE A 103 -7.48 0.43 4.03
CA ILE A 103 -8.01 -0.41 2.95
C ILE A 103 -8.76 0.46 1.94
N ALA A 104 -9.63 1.37 2.40
CA ALA A 104 -10.36 2.27 1.53
C ALA A 104 -9.40 3.21 0.77
N CYS A 105 -8.39 3.74 1.44
CA CYS A 105 -7.33 4.54 0.81
C CYS A 105 -6.54 3.69 -0.20
N PHE A 106 -6.20 2.45 0.12
CA PHE A 106 -5.49 1.55 -0.78
C PHE A 106 -6.34 1.19 -2.00
N CYS A 107 -7.61 0.85 -1.81
CA CYS A 107 -8.54 0.58 -2.90
C CYS A 107 -8.78 1.83 -3.76
N TYR A 108 -9.01 2.99 -3.14
CA TYR A 108 -9.20 4.25 -3.84
C TYR A 108 -7.96 4.64 -4.64
N CYS A 109 -6.78 4.67 -4.01
CA CYS A 109 -5.53 5.00 -4.67
C CYS A 109 -5.15 3.96 -5.72
N CYS A 110 -5.23 2.65 -5.45
CA CYS A 110 -4.86 1.65 -6.44
C CYS A 110 -5.81 1.64 -7.64
N CYS A 111 -7.14 1.72 -7.41
CA CYS A 111 -8.11 1.74 -8.50
C CYS A 111 -8.05 3.04 -9.30
N LYS A 112 -8.02 4.20 -8.63
CA LYS A 112 -7.96 5.51 -9.31
C LYS A 112 -6.61 5.78 -9.93
N CYS A 113 -5.49 5.46 -9.29
CA CYS A 113 -4.17 5.62 -9.91
C CYS A 113 -3.99 4.65 -11.08
N LYS A 114 -4.53 3.43 -11.03
CA LYS A 114 -4.51 2.52 -12.17
C LYS A 114 -5.32 3.07 -13.34
N GLU A 115 -6.49 3.64 -13.08
CA GLU A 115 -7.31 4.25 -14.13
C GLU A 115 -6.67 5.53 -14.68
N TYR A 116 -6.20 6.43 -13.81
CA TYR A 116 -5.44 7.62 -14.21
C TYR A 116 -4.23 7.26 -15.07
N ASN A 117 -3.42 6.28 -14.65
CA ASN A 117 -2.28 5.81 -15.42
C ASN A 117 -2.70 5.17 -16.76
N ARG A 118 -3.84 4.48 -16.82
CA ARG A 118 -4.38 3.92 -18.06
C ARG A 118 -4.81 5.03 -19.02
N ILE A 119 -5.54 6.03 -18.55
CA ILE A 119 -5.97 7.18 -19.35
C ILE A 119 -4.75 7.93 -19.89
N HIS A 120 -3.76 8.23 -19.03
CA HIS A 120 -2.53 8.90 -19.46
C HIS A 120 -1.73 8.09 -20.48
N LYS A 121 -1.61 6.76 -20.29
CA LYS A 121 -0.94 5.88 -21.25
C LYS A 121 -1.69 5.82 -22.58
N LYS A 122 -3.03 5.73 -22.57
CA LYS A 122 -3.86 5.75 -23.79
C LYS A 122 -3.73 7.07 -24.54
N ALA A 123 -3.82 8.21 -23.86
CA ALA A 123 -3.65 9.53 -24.47
C ALA A 123 -2.27 9.69 -25.10
N LYS A 124 -1.21 9.22 -24.41
CA LYS A 124 0.15 9.24 -24.96
C LYS A 124 0.31 8.31 -26.17
N ALA A 125 -0.30 7.13 -26.13
CA ALA A 125 -0.27 6.17 -27.25
C ALA A 125 -1.03 6.70 -28.47
N GLN A 126 -2.20 7.31 -28.27
CA GLN A 126 -2.97 7.92 -29.34
C GLN A 126 -2.18 9.03 -30.04
N LYS A 127 -1.59 9.96 -29.29
CA LYS A 127 -0.74 11.03 -29.84
C LYS A 127 0.48 10.48 -30.61
N TRP A 128 1.06 9.37 -30.15
CA TRP A 128 2.15 8.69 -30.86
C TRP A 128 1.69 8.04 -32.16
N ASN A 129 0.52 7.38 -32.15
CA ASN A 129 -0.07 6.76 -33.32
C ASN A 129 -0.46 7.81 -34.38
N GLU A 130 -1.10 8.90 -33.97
CA GLU A 130 -1.45 10.02 -34.85
C GLU A 130 -0.22 10.56 -35.58
N LYS A 131 0.86 10.87 -34.84
CA LYS A 131 2.13 11.33 -35.44
C LYS A 131 2.74 10.34 -36.42
N ARG A 132 2.61 9.03 -36.12
CA ARG A 132 3.12 7.97 -37.00
C ARG A 132 2.30 7.85 -38.27
N MET A 133 0.97 7.96 -38.15
CA MET A 133 0.05 7.95 -39.29
C MET A 133 0.29 9.14 -40.21
N THR A 134 0.43 10.35 -39.65
CA THR A 134 0.72 11.55 -40.46
C THR A 134 2.08 11.44 -41.15
N ALA A 135 3.13 10.99 -40.44
CA ALA A 135 4.45 10.79 -41.04
C ALA A 135 4.43 9.72 -42.15
N GLN A 136 3.65 8.65 -41.99
CA GLN A 136 3.48 7.64 -43.03
C GLN A 136 2.76 8.20 -44.26
N GLN A 137 1.67 8.94 -44.07
CA GLN A 137 0.94 9.59 -45.15
C GLN A 137 1.81 10.57 -45.94
N GLU A 138 2.61 11.39 -45.27
CA GLU A 138 3.55 12.30 -45.91
C GLU A 138 4.61 11.56 -46.75
N MET A 139 5.08 10.41 -46.26
CA MET A 139 6.04 9.58 -47.00
C MET A 139 5.39 8.94 -48.23
N ASP A 140 4.16 8.43 -48.10
CA ASP A 140 3.42 7.81 -49.20
C ASP A 140 3.08 8.83 -50.29
N GLU A 141 2.69 10.06 -49.91
CA GLU A 141 2.46 11.18 -50.84
C GLU A 141 3.75 11.62 -51.55
N ARG A 142 4.87 11.74 -50.83
CA ARG A 142 6.17 12.02 -51.46
C ARG A 142 6.57 10.90 -52.42
N HIS A 143 6.24 9.66 -52.10
CA HIS A 143 6.55 8.52 -52.96
C HIS A 143 5.70 8.51 -54.23
N SER A 144 4.40 8.81 -54.13
CA SER A 144 3.50 8.89 -55.29
C SER A 144 3.92 10.02 -56.24
N VAL A 145 4.20 11.22 -55.73
CA VAL A 145 4.68 12.36 -56.54
C VAL A 145 5.97 12.00 -57.29
N ARG A 146 6.93 11.37 -56.61
CA ARG A 146 8.19 10.91 -57.25
C ARG A 146 7.97 9.79 -58.26
N SER A 147 7.01 8.90 -58.03
CA SER A 147 6.64 7.86 -58.98
C SER A 147 6.04 8.48 -60.24
N ASP A 148 5.12 9.42 -60.10
CA ASP A 148 4.44 10.03 -61.24
C ASP A 148 5.35 10.97 -62.03
N GLN A 149 6.25 11.69 -61.36
CA GLN A 149 7.30 12.44 -62.03
C GLN A 149 8.21 11.54 -62.89
N ARG A 150 8.64 10.39 -62.34
CA ARG A 150 9.44 9.42 -63.11
C ARG A 150 8.69 8.85 -64.31
N LYS A 151 7.39 8.58 -64.18
CA LYS A 151 6.55 8.14 -65.31
C LYS A 151 6.46 9.21 -66.39
N ALA A 152 6.23 10.47 -66.02
CA ALA A 152 6.18 11.60 -66.95
C ALA A 152 7.52 11.84 -67.66
N GLU A 153 8.64 11.74 -66.94
CA GLU A 153 9.99 11.82 -67.53
C GLU A 153 10.24 10.67 -68.51
N LEU A 154 9.91 9.42 -68.14
CA LEU A 154 10.03 8.25 -69.02
C LEU A 154 9.18 8.39 -70.29
N GLU A 155 7.97 8.94 -70.17
CA GLU A 155 7.10 9.22 -71.31
C GLU A 155 7.66 10.32 -72.23
N ALA A 156 8.23 11.38 -71.66
CA ALA A 156 8.92 12.42 -72.44
C ALA A 156 10.15 11.87 -73.19
N TYR A 157 10.94 10.99 -72.55
CA TYR A 157 12.05 10.29 -73.22
C TYR A 157 11.55 9.38 -74.34
N ARG A 158 10.44 8.67 -74.12
CA ARG A 158 9.81 7.81 -75.12
C ARG A 158 9.43 8.60 -76.37
N MET A 159 8.77 9.75 -76.19
CA MET A 159 8.39 10.65 -77.29
C MET A 159 9.63 11.19 -78.02
N LYS A 160 10.67 11.61 -77.28
CA LYS A 160 11.90 12.15 -77.88
C LYS A 160 12.62 11.14 -78.78
N TYR A 161 12.57 9.86 -78.44
CA TYR A 161 13.28 8.80 -79.17
C TYR A 161 12.36 7.89 -80.01
N ASN A 162 11.10 8.28 -80.25
CA ASN A 162 10.12 7.50 -81.01
C ASN A 162 10.02 6.02 -80.56
N ILE A 163 10.16 5.76 -79.26
CA ILE A 163 10.07 4.41 -78.72
C ILE A 163 8.56 4.08 -78.65
N PRO A 164 8.04 3.01 -79.29
CA PRO A 164 6.61 2.70 -79.27
C PRO A 164 6.15 2.42 -77.83
N ALA A 165 4.92 2.80 -77.46
CA ALA A 165 4.33 2.53 -76.14
C ALA A 165 4.55 1.06 -75.72
N LYS A 166 4.70 0.76 -74.42
CA LYS A 166 4.58 -0.63 -73.97
C LYS A 166 3.11 -0.94 -74.15
N GLY A 167 2.75 -1.52 -75.30
CA GLY A 167 1.47 -2.19 -75.47
C GLY A 167 1.36 -3.30 -74.45
N ASP A 168 0.13 -3.69 -74.12
CA ASP A 168 -0.20 -4.82 -73.23
C ASP A 168 0.12 -6.17 -73.93
N ASP A 169 1.28 -6.24 -74.58
CA ASP A 169 1.77 -7.40 -75.32
C ASP A 169 2.36 -8.42 -74.33
N GLY A 170 1.51 -9.06 -73.52
CA GLY A 170 2.03 -10.06 -72.58
C GLY A 170 1.10 -10.74 -71.58
N LYS A 171 -0.22 -10.55 -71.62
CA LYS A 171 -1.12 -11.56 -71.04
C LYS A 171 -1.45 -12.59 -72.12
N VAL A 172 -0.70 -13.70 -72.10
CA VAL A 172 -1.09 -14.98 -72.70
C VAL A 172 -2.26 -15.56 -71.92
#